data_AF-A0AAV9KK72-F1
#
_entry.id   AF-A0AAV9KK72-F1
#
_cell.length_a   1.000
_cell.length_b   1.000
_cell.length_c   1.000
_cell.angle_alpha   90.00
_cell.angle_beta   90.00
_cell.angle_gamma   90.00
#
_symmetry.space_group_name_H-M   'P 1'
#
loop_
_entity.id
_entity.type
_entity.pdbx_description
1 polymer ?
#
loop_
_entity_poly.entity_id
_entity_poly.type
_entity_poly.pdbx_seq_one_letter_code
_entity_poly.pdbx_strand_id
1 'polypeptide(L)'
;MDGGIARSRLSMERRSWRMDRPHGFVARPETGSGGAVNLMVWHCFITGKPAEGGFYPITMHFHESYPYKPPKCKFPQGFFHPNVYPSGKVCLPSILNDDIDNVEYKRRVRQQVEQYPALF
;
A
#
# COMPACT_ATOMS: atom_id res chain seq x y z
N MET A 1 13.79 2.67 -26.84
CA MET A 1 14.02 3.50 -25.65
C MET A 1 13.98 2.58 -24.45
N ASP A 2 15.17 2.22 -23.97
CA ASP A 2 15.40 1.17 -22.98
C ASP A 2 14.91 1.57 -21.58
N GLY A 3 13.62 1.40 -21.34
CA GLY A 3 13.13 1.27 -19.97
C GLY A 3 13.55 -0.10 -19.47
N GLY A 4 14.55 -0.17 -18.58
CA GLY A 4 15.03 -1.43 -18.01
C GLY A 4 13.89 -2.34 -17.52
N ILE A 5 14.17 -3.64 -17.38
CA ILE A 5 13.18 -4.72 -17.11
C ILE A 5 12.08 -4.30 -16.10
N ALA A 6 12.48 -3.63 -15.01
CA ALA A 6 11.56 -3.09 -14.01
C ALA A 6 10.48 -2.15 -14.60
N ARG A 7 10.87 -1.13 -15.37
CA ARG A 7 9.93 -0.15 -15.95
C ARG A 7 9.03 -0.77 -17.01
N SER A 8 9.56 -1.71 -17.80
CA SER A 8 8.75 -2.46 -18.77
C SER A 8 7.66 -3.27 -18.05
N ARG A 9 8.04 -4.00 -17.00
CA ARG A 9 7.10 -4.75 -16.16
C ARG A 9 6.06 -3.86 -15.47
N LEU A 10 6.47 -2.74 -14.88
CA LEU A 10 5.57 -1.79 -14.21
C LEU A 10 4.57 -1.14 -15.18
N SER A 11 4.99 -0.90 -16.43
CA SER A 11 4.09 -0.41 -17.47
C SER A 11 2.98 -1.41 -17.80
N MET A 12 3.32 -2.71 -17.84
CA MET A 12 2.34 -3.79 -18.02
C MET A 12 1.38 -3.91 -16.83
N GLU A 13 1.89 -3.83 -15.60
CA GLU A 13 1.06 -3.85 -14.39
C GLU A 13 0.09 -2.68 -14.33
N ARG A 14 0.56 -1.46 -14.67
CA ARG A 14 -0.30 -0.28 -14.75
C ARG A 14 -1.41 -0.47 -15.77
N ARG A 15 -1.13 -1.09 -16.93
CA ARG A 15 -2.14 -1.39 -17.94
C ARG A 15 -3.16 -2.40 -17.42
N SER A 16 -2.69 -3.50 -16.82
CA SER A 16 -3.55 -4.54 -16.25
C SER A 16 -4.47 -3.97 -15.16
N TRP A 17 -3.90 -3.22 -14.22
CA TRP A 17 -4.62 -2.56 -13.13
C TRP A 17 -5.69 -1.59 -13.61
N ARG A 18 -5.49 -0.92 -14.75
CA ARG A 18 -6.52 -0.02 -15.31
C ARG A 18 -7.69 -0.76 -15.95
N MET A 19 -7.49 -2.02 -16.35
CA MET A 19 -8.53 -2.84 -16.97
C MET A 19 -9.36 -3.56 -15.93
N ASP A 20 -8.71 -4.18 -14.94
CA ASP A 20 -9.38 -4.97 -13.92
C ASP A 20 -8.79 -4.66 -12.54
N ARG A 21 -9.43 -3.73 -11.83
CA ARG A 21 -9.04 -3.30 -10.50
C ARG A 21 -10.06 -3.78 -9.48
N PRO A 22 -9.65 -4.46 -8.40
CA PRO A 22 -10.55 -4.77 -7.29
C PRO A 22 -11.21 -3.51 -6.72
N HIS A 23 -12.52 -3.60 -6.47
CA HIS A 23 -13.26 -2.50 -5.87
C HIS A 23 -12.66 -2.10 -4.51
N GLY A 24 -12.61 -0.80 -4.22
CA GLY A 24 -12.06 -0.27 -2.97
C GLY A 24 -10.52 -0.15 -2.91
N PHE A 25 -9.80 -0.55 -3.96
CA PHE A 25 -8.35 -0.34 -4.04
C PHE A 25 -7.99 0.80 -4.99
N VAL A 26 -6.91 1.52 -4.68
CA VAL A 26 -6.29 2.50 -5.57
C VAL A 26 -4.80 2.20 -5.65
N ALA A 27 -4.23 2.29 -6.85
CA ALA A 27 -2.79 2.21 -7.06
C ALA A 27 -2.44 3.04 -8.28
N ARG A 28 -1.55 4.02 -8.13
CA ARG A 28 -1.16 4.93 -9.21
C ARG A 28 0.32 5.29 -9.06
N PRO A 29 1.09 5.34 -10.16
CA PRO A 29 2.45 5.88 -10.09
C PRO A 29 2.44 7.35 -9.68
N GLU A 30 3.49 7.76 -8.99
CA GLU A 30 3.71 9.14 -8.60
C GLU A 30 3.82 10.05 -9.83
N THR A 31 3.25 11.25 -9.73
CA THR A 31 3.35 12.29 -10.74
C THR A 31 4.06 13.47 -10.12
N GLY A 32 5.25 13.80 -10.63
CA GLY A 32 6.03 14.94 -10.17
C GLY A 32 5.40 16.28 -10.57
N SER A 33 5.94 17.38 -10.04
CA SER A 33 5.44 18.75 -10.27
C SER A 33 5.38 19.15 -11.75
N GLY A 34 6.21 18.55 -12.61
CA GLY A 34 6.20 18.76 -14.07
C GLY A 34 5.29 17.80 -14.86
N GLY A 35 4.41 17.03 -14.21
CA GLY A 35 3.57 16.03 -14.89
C GLY A 35 4.29 14.74 -15.29
N ALA A 36 5.61 14.66 -15.07
CA ALA A 36 6.40 13.47 -15.31
C ALA A 36 5.98 12.34 -14.38
N VAL A 37 5.70 11.17 -14.95
CA VAL A 37 5.28 9.99 -14.20
C VAL A 37 6.48 9.18 -13.75
N ASN A 38 6.63 9.01 -12.44
CA ASN A 38 7.62 8.14 -11.84
C ASN A 38 7.03 6.73 -11.63
N LEU A 39 7.34 5.80 -12.54
CA LEU A 39 6.87 4.42 -12.42
C LEU A 39 7.46 3.67 -11.22
N MET A 40 8.54 4.16 -10.60
CA MET A 40 9.24 3.45 -9.53
C MET A 40 8.64 3.72 -8.14
N VAL A 41 7.71 4.66 -8.02
CA VAL A 41 7.02 4.98 -6.76
C VAL A 41 5.52 5.01 -7.04
N TRP A 42 4.76 4.20 -6.31
CA TRP A 42 3.29 4.16 -6.45
C TRP A 42 2.63 4.56 -5.16
N HIS A 43 1.65 5.45 -5.28
CA HIS A 43 0.74 5.84 -4.22
C HIS A 43 -0.53 5.01 -4.34
N CYS A 44 -0.77 4.23 -3.30
CA CYS A 44 -1.86 3.27 -3.24
C CYS A 44 -2.75 3.54 -2.03
N PHE A 45 -3.98 3.05 -2.11
CA PHE A 45 -4.90 3.03 -0.98
C PHE A 45 -5.55 1.66 -0.88
N ILE A 46 -5.61 1.16 0.35
CA ILE A 46 -6.22 -0.12 0.70
C ILE A 46 -7.44 0.17 1.56
N THR A 47 -8.60 -0.35 1.13
CA THR A 47 -9.79 -0.35 1.97
C THR A 47 -9.63 -1.38 3.10
N GLY A 48 -10.04 -1.02 4.31
CA GLY A 48 -10.19 -1.99 5.39
C GLY A 48 -11.30 -2.99 5.10
N LYS A 49 -11.53 -3.92 6.04
CA LYS A 49 -12.60 -4.91 5.89
C LYS A 49 -13.95 -4.18 5.68
N PRO A 50 -14.85 -4.71 4.83
CA PRO A 50 -16.09 -4.00 4.45
C PRO A 50 -16.94 -3.47 5.61
N ALA A 51 -16.92 -4.15 6.77
CA ALA A 51 -17.67 -3.73 7.97
C ALA A 51 -16.88 -2.81 8.93
N GLU A 52 -15.55 -2.74 8.78
CA GLU A 52 -14.67 -1.98 9.68
C GLU A 52 -14.31 -0.60 9.09
N GLY A 53 -14.56 -0.39 7.79
CA GLY A 53 -14.25 0.86 7.10
C GLY A 53 -12.74 1.12 6.97
N GLY A 54 -12.40 2.38 6.73
CA GLY A 54 -11.01 2.84 6.63
C GLY A 54 -10.43 2.78 5.22
N PHE A 55 -9.63 3.79 4.86
CA PHE A 55 -8.99 3.93 3.56
C PHE A 55 -7.53 4.32 3.71
N TYR A 56 -6.68 3.32 3.82
CA TYR A 56 -5.32 3.46 4.32
C TYR A 56 -4.33 3.75 3.19
N PRO A 57 -3.60 4.89 3.22
CA PRO A 57 -2.59 5.17 2.23
C PRO A 57 -1.37 4.25 2.42
N ILE A 58 -0.83 3.75 1.32
CA ILE A 58 0.41 2.96 1.31
C ILE A 58 1.24 3.34 0.09
N THR A 59 2.55 3.52 0.29
CA THR A 59 3.48 3.83 -0.80
C THR A 59 4.32 2.59 -1.12
N MET A 60 4.36 2.22 -2.39
CA MET A 60 5.20 1.15 -2.91
C MET A 60 6.42 1.74 -3.60
N HIS A 61 7.61 1.29 -3.21
CA HIS A 61 8.89 1.71 -3.80
C HIS A 61 9.51 0.52 -4.52
N PHE A 62 9.62 0.63 -5.84
CA PHE A 62 10.22 -0.37 -6.69
C PHE A 62 11.72 -0.10 -6.84
N HIS A 63 12.49 -1.18 -7.04
CA HIS A 63 13.92 -1.11 -7.32
C HIS A 63 14.17 -1.50 -8.78
N GLU A 64 15.33 -1.14 -9.34
CA GLU A 64 15.70 -1.55 -10.71
C GLU A 64 15.81 -3.08 -10.88
N SER A 65 15.97 -3.82 -9.77
CA SER A 65 15.95 -5.29 -9.75
C SER A 65 14.54 -5.89 -9.76
N TYR A 66 13.47 -5.08 -9.82
CA TYR A 66 12.11 -5.58 -10.00
C TYR A 66 11.97 -6.24 -11.38
N PRO A 67 11.29 -7.39 -11.54
CA PRO A 67 10.48 -8.11 -10.54
C PRO A 67 11.23 -9.17 -9.72
N TYR A 68 12.54 -9.34 -9.89
CA TYR A 68 13.32 -10.35 -9.16
C TYR A 68 13.38 -10.07 -7.65
N LYS A 69 13.38 -8.80 -7.26
CA LYS A 69 13.21 -8.37 -5.86
C LYS A 69 11.85 -7.68 -5.69
N PRO A 70 11.12 -7.95 -4.59
CA PRO A 70 9.82 -7.33 -4.34
C PRO A 70 9.96 -5.82 -4.06
N PRO A 71 8.88 -5.04 -4.25
CA PRO A 71 8.84 -3.65 -3.82
C PRO A 71 8.87 -3.53 -2.29
N LYS A 72 9.33 -2.38 -1.79
CA LYS A 72 9.19 -2.00 -0.38
C LYS A 72 7.86 -1.26 -0.21
N CYS A 73 7.01 -1.74 0.69
CA CYS A 73 5.74 -1.10 1.01
C CYS A 73 5.84 -0.34 2.34
N LYS A 74 5.25 0.86 2.39
CA LYS A 74 5.34 1.74 3.56
C LYS A 74 4.00 2.45 3.80
N PHE A 75 3.44 2.29 4.99
CA PHE A 75 2.36 3.12 5.52
C PHE A 75 2.90 4.45 6.07
N PRO A 76 2.04 5.43 6.40
CA PRO A 76 2.44 6.59 7.17
C PRO A 76 3.20 6.21 8.46
N GLN A 77 4.11 7.07 8.87
CA GLN A 77 4.83 6.87 10.13
C GLN A 77 3.85 6.83 11.30
N GLY A 78 4.05 5.90 12.22
CA GLY A 78 3.14 5.69 13.36
C GLY A 78 1.88 4.88 13.04
N PHE A 79 1.74 4.35 11.82
CA PHE A 79 0.63 3.45 11.48
C PHE A 79 0.60 2.22 12.39
N PHE A 80 -0.55 1.98 13.02
CA PHE A 80 -0.75 0.90 13.96
C PHE A 80 -1.17 -0.38 13.26
N HIS A 81 -0.25 -1.35 13.23
CA HIS A 81 -0.50 -2.71 12.81
C HIS A 81 0.64 -3.61 13.31
N PRO A 82 0.37 -4.88 13.72
CA PRO A 82 1.41 -5.78 14.25
C PRO A 82 2.60 -5.98 13.29
N ASN A 83 2.31 -5.98 11.99
CA ASN A 83 3.29 -6.18 10.91
C ASN A 83 3.84 -4.87 10.31
N VAL A 84 3.66 -3.74 11.00
CA VAL A 84 4.14 -2.43 10.55
C VAL A 84 5.08 -1.85 11.59
N TYR A 85 6.32 -1.61 11.21
CA TYR A 85 7.29 -0.93 12.06
C TYR A 85 6.84 0.50 12.35
N PRO A 86 7.30 1.16 13.44
CA PRO A 86 7.01 2.57 13.70
C PRO A 86 7.36 3.50 12.53
N SER A 87 8.38 3.11 11.74
CA SER A 87 8.76 3.79 10.50
C SER A 87 7.71 3.74 9.37
N GLY A 88 6.65 2.95 9.52
CA GLY A 88 5.65 2.65 8.49
C GLY A 88 6.03 1.49 7.56
N LYS A 89 7.28 0.99 7.61
CA LYS A 89 7.70 -0.13 6.78
C LYS A 89 6.92 -1.39 7.13
N VAL A 90 6.37 -2.05 6.12
CA VAL A 90 5.69 -3.34 6.27
C VAL A 90 6.75 -4.44 6.40
N CYS A 91 6.64 -5.24 7.44
CA CYS A 91 7.38 -6.49 7.58
C CYS A 91 6.39 -7.61 7.29
N LEU A 92 6.70 -8.50 6.34
CA LEU A 92 5.94 -9.74 6.16
C LEU A 92 6.74 -10.95 6.71
N PRO A 93 6.92 -11.12 8.03
CA PRO A 93 7.10 -12.44 8.59
C PRO A 93 5.73 -13.11 8.73
N SER A 94 5.62 -14.34 8.24
CA SER A 94 4.52 -15.23 8.65
C SER A 94 4.61 -15.45 10.14
N ILE A 95 3.58 -15.05 10.91
CA ILE A 95 3.13 -15.71 12.14
C ILE A 95 1.66 -15.32 12.36
N LEU A 96 0.81 -16.34 12.27
CA LEU A 96 -0.53 -16.45 12.87
C LEU A 96 -0.36 -16.26 14.39
N ASN A 97 -1.20 -15.46 15.05
CA ASN A 97 -1.55 -15.59 16.48
C ASN A 97 -2.65 -14.59 16.88
N ASP A 98 -3.90 -15.05 16.81
CA ASP A 98 -4.94 -15.20 17.85
C ASP A 98 -5.18 -14.18 18.98
N ASP A 99 -4.55 -13.00 19.00
CA ASP A 99 -4.89 -11.94 20.01
C ASP A 99 -5.77 -10.81 19.43
N ILE A 100 -6.59 -11.13 18.42
CA ILE A 100 -7.55 -10.20 17.80
C ILE A 100 -8.64 -9.74 18.80
N ASP A 101 -8.78 -10.42 19.94
CA ASP A 101 -9.75 -10.11 20.99
C ASP A 101 -9.29 -9.13 22.07
N ASN A 102 -8.10 -8.52 21.94
CA ASN A 102 -7.69 -7.46 22.87
C ASN A 102 -8.53 -6.16 22.66
N VAL A 103 -9.20 -5.71 23.73
CA VAL A 103 -10.02 -4.48 23.74
C VAL A 103 -9.23 -3.23 23.34
N GLU A 104 -7.98 -3.12 23.76
CA GLU A 104 -7.09 -2.01 23.41
C GLU A 104 -6.74 -2.04 21.92
N TYR A 105 -6.45 -3.23 21.37
CA TYR A 105 -6.20 -3.40 19.94
C TYR A 105 -7.39 -2.91 19.12
N LYS A 106 -8.61 -3.38 19.46
CA LYS A 106 -9.85 -2.95 18.79
C LYS A 106 -10.07 -1.43 18.92
N ARG A 107 -9.76 -0.83 20.08
CA ARG A 107 -9.86 0.63 20.28
C ARG A 107 -8.91 1.39 19.36
N ARG A 108 -7.65 0.97 19.27
CA ARG A 108 -6.64 1.64 18.42
C ARG A 108 -6.93 1.48 16.94
N VAL A 109 -7.45 0.31 16.51
CA VAL A 109 -7.92 0.12 15.14
C VAL A 109 -9.07 1.08 14.81
N ARG A 110 -10.05 1.27 15.70
CA ARG A 110 -11.14 2.25 15.50
C ARG A 110 -10.64 3.68 15.36
N GLN A 111 -9.73 4.11 16.23
CA GLN A 111 -9.11 5.44 16.14
C GLN A 111 -8.37 5.63 14.81
N GLN A 112 -7.72 4.59 14.30
CA GLN A 112 -7.05 4.63 13.01
C GLN A 112 -8.05 4.72 11.84
N VAL A 113 -9.22 4.07 11.93
CA VAL A 113 -10.30 4.24 10.95
C VAL A 113 -10.79 5.69 10.91
N GLU A 114 -10.95 6.33 12.08
CA GLU A 114 -11.34 7.74 12.18
C GLU A 114 -10.29 8.69 11.56
N GLN A 115 -9.00 8.34 11.67
CA GLN A 115 -7.91 9.09 11.03
C GLN A 115 -7.90 8.94 9.50
N TYR A 116 -8.31 7.79 8.99
CA TYR A 116 -8.32 7.47 7.56
C TYR A 116 -9.73 7.06 7.12
N PRO A 117 -10.72 7.98 7.17
CA PRO A 117 -12.10 7.63 6.86
C PRO A 117 -12.22 7.19 5.39
N ALA A 118 -13.08 6.21 5.14
CA ALA A 118 -13.39 5.81 3.78
C ALA A 118 -14.12 6.96 3.08
N LEU A 119 -13.69 7.30 1.86
CA LEU A 119 -14.23 8.43 1.09
C LEU A 119 -15.43 8.04 0.21
N PHE A 120 -16.20 7.03 0.61
CA PHE A 120 -17.34 6.51 -0.15
C PHE A 120 -18.66 7.05 0.40
#